data_AF-A0A0G0KTR2-F1
#
_entry.id   AF-A0A0G0KTR2-F1
#
_cell.length_a   1.000
_cell.length_b   1.000
_cell.length_c   1.000
_cell.angle_alpha   90.00
_cell.angle_beta   90.00
_cell.angle_gamma   90.00
#
_symmetry.space_group_name_H-M   'P 1'
#
loop_
_entity.id
_entity.type
_entity.pdbx_description
1 polymer ?
#
loop_
_entity_poly.entity_id
_entity_poly.type
_entity_poly.pdbx_seq_one_letter_code
_entity_poly.pdbx_strand_id
1 'polypeptide(L)'
;MADVQEDLWWKYKRSEIFEKLKSSNEGLTATDAEKRLLKYGLNTIVSKSKIPSFIKILVSQFSSWLVIILIIASLVSFFLGEPLDSAVIMSYVILSAVFGLKKLRNT
;
A
#
# COMPACT_ATOMS: atom_id res chain seq x y z
N MET A 1 -5.88 20.43 -4.61
CA MET A 1 -5.86 19.50 -3.46
C MET A 1 -6.11 20.37 -2.24
N ALA A 2 -7.29 20.27 -1.63
CA ALA A 2 -7.74 21.22 -0.62
C ALA A 2 -6.86 21.12 0.63
N ASP A 3 -6.42 22.27 1.10
CA ASP A 3 -5.70 22.53 2.34
C ASP A 3 -6.47 21.93 3.52
N VAL A 4 -6.03 20.76 3.99
CA VAL A 4 -6.55 20.17 5.24
C VAL A 4 -5.77 20.83 6.36
N GLN A 5 -6.27 21.97 6.84
CA GLN A 5 -5.80 22.61 8.06
C GLN A 5 -5.73 21.55 9.17
N GLU A 6 -4.54 21.26 9.70
CA GLU A 6 -4.31 20.35 10.83
C GLU A 6 -4.98 20.93 12.08
N ASP A 7 -6.29 20.72 12.21
CA ASP A 7 -7.07 21.10 13.38
C ASP A 7 -6.72 20.14 14.52
N LEU A 8 -5.80 20.56 15.39
CA LEU A 8 -5.26 19.76 16.50
C LEU A 8 -6.34 19.58 17.58
N TRP A 9 -7.29 18.67 17.33
CA TRP A 9 -8.52 18.50 18.11
C TRP A 9 -8.27 18.24 19.60
N TRP A 10 -7.12 17.68 19.96
CA TRP A 10 -6.70 17.40 21.34
C TRP A 10 -6.35 18.66 22.15
N LYS A 11 -6.25 19.84 21.52
CA LYS A 11 -6.02 21.12 22.21
C LYS A 11 -7.31 21.78 22.72
N TYR A 12 -8.46 21.39 22.19
CA TYR A 12 -9.74 22.01 22.55
C TYR A 12 -10.25 21.53 23.90
N LYS A 13 -10.95 22.42 24.60
CA LYS A 13 -11.73 22.04 25.79
C LYS A 13 -12.95 21.23 25.37
N ARG A 14 -13.45 20.36 26.26
CA ARG A 14 -14.63 19.51 25.98
C ARG A 14 -15.84 20.29 25.47
N SER A 15 -16.10 21.48 26.01
CA SER A 15 -17.20 22.35 25.57
C SER A 15 -17.06 22.82 24.12
N GLU A 16 -15.84 23.18 23.71
CA GLU A 16 -15.53 23.64 22.35
C GLU A 16 -15.66 22.50 21.33
N ILE A 17 -15.27 21.28 21.73
CA ILE A 17 -15.44 20.07 20.91
C ILE A 17 -16.92 19.75 20.71
N PHE A 18 -17.74 19.86 21.77
CA PHE A 18 -19.18 19.62 21.68
C PHE A 18 -19.88 20.61 20.76
N GLU A 19 -19.50 21.88 20.81
CA GLU A 19 -20.01 22.90 19.90
C GLU A 19 -19.59 22.64 18.45
N LYS A 20 -18.29 22.39 18.21
CA LYS A 20 -17.76 22.08 16.87
C LYS A 20 -18.39 20.82 16.27
N LEU A 21 -18.48 19.74 17.04
CA LEU A 21 -19.04 18.47 16.60
C LEU A 21 -20.56 18.42 16.69
N LYS A 22 -21.22 19.50 17.13
CA LYS A 22 -22.68 19.57 17.39
C LYS A 22 -23.16 18.32 18.12
N SER A 23 -22.49 17.98 19.21
CA SER A 23 -22.73 16.79 20.02
C SER A 23 -22.89 17.20 21.47
N SER A 24 -23.45 16.31 22.29
CA SER A 24 -23.62 16.55 23.72
C SER A 24 -22.94 15.45 24.54
N ASN A 25 -22.92 15.64 25.87
CA ASN A 25 -22.53 14.59 26.81
C ASN A 25 -23.44 13.35 26.75
N GLU A 26 -24.70 13.52 26.36
CA GLU A 26 -25.67 12.44 26.16
C GLU A 26 -25.50 11.76 24.78
N GLY A 27 -24.55 12.24 23.98
CA GLY A 27 -24.27 11.72 22.64
C GLY A 27 -25.05 12.45 21.55
N LEU A 28 -25.32 11.70 20.47
CA LEU A 28 -26.03 12.17 19.28
C LEU A 28 -27.44 11.60 19.25
N THR A 29 -28.38 12.38 18.71
CA THR A 29 -29.71 11.87 18.41
C THR A 29 -29.66 10.86 17.26
N ALA A 30 -30.62 9.94 17.21
CA ALA A 30 -30.69 8.93 16.13
C ALA A 30 -30.77 9.58 14.73
N THR A 31 -31.50 10.70 14.62
CA THR A 31 -31.65 11.45 13.37
C THR A 31 -30.34 12.14 12.95
N ASP A 32 -29.57 12.68 13.89
CA ASP A 32 -28.26 13.27 13.58
C ASP A 32 -27.22 12.20 13.26
N ALA A 33 -27.28 11.05 13.92
CA ALA A 33 -26.42 9.91 13.61
C ALA A 33 -26.65 9.39 12.18
N GLU A 34 -27.92 9.24 11.77
CA GLU A 34 -28.28 8.81 10.42
C GLU A 34 -27.83 9.83 9.34
N LYS A 35 -28.07 11.12 9.58
CA LYS A 35 -27.58 12.19 8.69
C LYS A 35 -26.06 12.18 8.54
N ARG A 36 -25.34 11.93 9.63
CA ARG A 36 -23.87 11.79 9.61
C ARG A 36 -23.44 10.55 8.86
N LEU A 37 -24.13 9.42 9.04
CA LEU A 37 -23.83 8.19 8.32
C LEU A 37 -24.00 8.37 6.81
N LEU A 38 -25.04 9.06 6.36
CA LEU A 38 -25.24 9.39 4.95
C LEU A 38 -24.17 10.36 4.40
N LYS A 39 -23.70 11.31 5.24
CA LYS A 39 -22.72 12.32 4.83
C LYS A 39 -21.28 11.80 4.82
N TYR A 40 -20.87 11.06 5.85
CA TYR A 40 -19.49 10.62 6.07
C TYR A 40 -19.27 9.17 5.65
N GLY A 41 -20.34 8.41 5.44
CA GLY A 41 -20.27 6.98 5.17
C GLY A 41 -20.01 6.17 6.45
N LEU A 42 -19.96 4.85 6.27
CA LEU A 42 -19.59 3.93 7.34
C LEU A 42 -18.14 4.18 7.76
N ASN A 43 -17.89 4.18 9.06
CA ASN A 43 -16.54 4.20 9.62
C ASN A 43 -15.88 2.82 9.49
N THR A 44 -15.79 2.35 8.25
CA THR A 44 -15.17 1.07 7.91
C THR A 44 -13.96 1.38 7.06
N ILE A 45 -12.80 0.88 7.49
CA ILE A 45 -11.60 0.89 6.67
C ILE A 45 -11.88 -0.06 5.51
N VAL A 46 -12.12 0.49 4.33
CA VAL A 46 -12.26 -0.30 3.11
C VAL A 46 -10.90 -0.94 2.86
N SER A 47 -10.73 -2.18 3.30
CA SER A 47 -9.60 -2.99 2.90
C SER A 47 -9.65 -3.07 1.39
N LYS A 48 -8.67 -2.47 0.71
CA LYS A 48 -8.37 -2.80 -0.68
C LYS A 48 -7.81 -4.22 -0.67
N SER A 49 -8.65 -5.21 -0.37
CA SER A 49 -8.38 -6.63 -0.49
C SER A 49 -8.45 -7.01 -1.97
N LYS A 50 -7.69 -6.31 -2.79
CA LYS A 50 -7.20 -6.89 -4.03
C LYS A 50 -5.83 -7.39 -3.67
N ILE A 51 -5.80 -8.62 -3.14
CA ILE A 51 -4.59 -9.45 -3.15
C ILE A 51 -4.04 -9.27 -4.57
N PRO A 52 -2.85 -8.67 -4.73
CA PRO A 52 -2.38 -8.40 -6.07
C PRO A 52 -2.19 -9.75 -6.76
N SER A 53 -2.76 -9.88 -7.97
CA SER A 53 -2.65 -11.13 -8.74
C SER A 53 -1.18 -11.53 -8.86
N PHE A 54 -0.90 -12.83 -8.77
CA PHE A 54 0.45 -13.42 -8.87
C PHE A 54 1.28 -12.77 -9.99
N ILE A 55 0.66 -12.58 -11.16
CA ILE A 55 1.28 -11.97 -12.35
C ILE A 55 1.67 -10.52 -12.10
N LYS A 56 0.82 -9.74 -11.42
CA LYS A 56 1.08 -8.31 -11.14
C LYS A 56 2.31 -8.12 -10.26
N ILE A 57 2.54 -9.05 -9.34
CA ILE A 57 3.65 -8.99 -8.39
C ILE A 57 4.93 -9.41 -9.07
N LEU A 58 4.87 -10.50 -9.83
CA LEU A 58 5.98 -10.95 -10.66
C LEU A 58 6.44 -9.82 -11.59
N VAL A 59 5.51 -9.19 -12.32
CA VAL A 59 5.80 -8.05 -13.21
C VAL A 59 6.39 -6.85 -12.45
N SER A 60 5.89 -6.55 -11.25
CA SER A 60 6.42 -5.43 -10.46
C SER A 60 7.88 -5.62 -10.02
N GLN A 61 8.33 -6.88 -9.84
CA GLN A 61 9.74 -7.17 -9.51
C GLN A 61 10.66 -6.88 -10.70
N PHE A 62 10.22 -7.17 -11.92
CA PHE A 62 10.99 -6.87 -13.14
C PHE A 62 11.12 -5.37 -13.44
N SER A 63 10.24 -4.52 -12.89
CA SER A 63 10.33 -3.07 -13.02
C SER A 63 11.35 -2.42 -12.07
N SER A 64 12.00 -3.19 -11.19
CA SER A 64 13.06 -2.67 -10.33
C SER A 64 14.32 -2.39 -11.15
N TRP A 65 14.92 -1.21 -10.96
CA TRP A 65 16.16 -0.79 -11.62
C TRP A 65 17.28 -1.83 -11.50
N LEU A 66 17.39 -2.48 -10.33
CA LEU A 66 18.37 -3.52 -10.08
C LEU A 66 18.15 -4.78 -10.95
N VAL A 67 16.89 -5.20 -11.12
CA VAL A 67 16.57 -6.40 -11.92
C VAL A 67 16.86 -6.15 -13.40
N ILE A 68 16.57 -4.95 -13.90
CA ILE A 68 16.89 -4.55 -15.27
C ILE A 68 18.41 -4.63 -15.52
N ILE A 69 19.22 -4.12 -14.60
CA ILE A 69 20.69 -4.20 -14.70
C ILE A 69 21.16 -5.66 -14.76
N LEU A 70 20.60 -6.54 -13.93
CA LEU A 70 20.96 -7.96 -13.91
C LEU A 70 20.57 -8.68 -15.20
N ILE A 71 19.42 -8.35 -15.78
CA ILE A 71 19.00 -8.90 -17.08
C ILE A 71 20.01 -8.48 -18.17
N ILE A 72 20.41 -7.20 -18.20
CA ILE A 72 21.40 -6.72 -19.16
C ILE A 72 22.75 -7.41 -18.94
N ALA A 73 23.21 -7.55 -17.69
CA ALA A 73 24.45 -8.24 -17.37
C ALA A 73 24.43 -9.72 -17.79
N SER A 74 23.31 -10.42 -17.56
CA SER A 74 23.12 -11.82 -17.99
C SER A 74 23.18 -11.97 -19.50
N LEU A 75 22.57 -11.04 -20.25
CA LEU A 75 22.65 -11.01 -21.72
C LEU A 75 24.08 -10.79 -22.20
N VAL A 76 24.77 -9.80 -21.65
CA VAL A 76 26.17 -9.50 -22.02
C VAL A 76 27.07 -10.70 -21.74
N SER A 77 26.96 -11.33 -20.57
CA SER A 77 27.73 -12.52 -20.20
C SER A 77 27.41 -13.73 -21.09
N PHE A 78 26.14 -13.89 -21.49
CA PHE A 78 25.75 -14.92 -22.46
C PHE A 78 26.41 -14.69 -23.84
N PHE A 79 26.42 -13.45 -24.34
CA PHE A 79 27.07 -13.11 -25.60
C PHE A 79 28.60 -13.22 -25.55
N LEU A 80 29.20 -13.06 -24.36
CA LEU A 80 30.63 -13.29 -24.13
C LEU A 80 31.02 -14.78 -24.11
N GLY A 81 30.04 -15.70 -24.19
CA GLY A 81 30.31 -17.13 -24.19
C GLY A 81 30.61 -17.70 -22.81
N GLU A 82 30.17 -17.02 -21.74
CA GLU A 82 30.33 -17.45 -20.35
C GLU A 82 28.99 -17.99 -19.79
N PRO A 83 28.57 -19.21 -20.17
CA PRO A 83 27.26 -19.74 -19.79
C PRO A 83 27.12 -19.97 -18.27
N LEU A 84 28.23 -20.21 -17.56
CA LEU A 84 28.23 -20.34 -16.10
C LEU A 84 27.84 -19.03 -15.43
N ASP A 85 28.45 -17.91 -15.84
CA ASP A 85 28.20 -16.60 -15.24
C ASP A 85 26.78 -16.12 -15.56
N SER A 86 26.33 -16.33 -16.81
CA SER A 86 24.93 -16.06 -17.18
C SER A 86 23.95 -16.89 -16.35
N ALA A 87 24.25 -18.17 -16.08
CA ALA A 87 23.41 -19.05 -15.26
C ALA A 87 23.35 -18.60 -13.78
N VAL A 88 24.47 -18.14 -13.21
CA VAL A 88 24.51 -17.60 -11.85
C VAL A 88 23.62 -16.35 -11.74
N ILE A 89 23.74 -15.41 -12.68
CA ILE A 89 22.93 -14.18 -12.69
C ILE A 89 21.44 -14.51 -12.88
N MET A 90 21.12 -15.44 -13.78
CA MET A 90 19.73 -15.89 -13.99
C MET A 90 19.15 -16.53 -12.73
N SER A 91 19.94 -17.34 -12.01
CA SER A 91 19.50 -17.96 -10.74
C SER A 91 19.13 -16.91 -9.69
N TYR A 92 19.88 -15.80 -9.63
CA TYR A 92 19.59 -14.69 -8.72
C TYR A 92 18.25 -14.00 -9.06
N VAL A 93 17.97 -13.78 -10.36
CA VAL A 93 16.69 -13.22 -10.82
C VAL A 93 15.53 -14.15 -10.43
N ILE A 94 15.68 -15.46 -10.62
CA ILE A 94 14.66 -16.46 -10.22
C ILE A 94 14.43 -16.44 -8.70
N LEU A 95 15.51 -16.42 -7.90
CA LEU A 95 15.40 -16.31 -6.43
C LEU A 95 14.67 -15.03 -6.02
N SER A 96 14.95 -13.90 -6.67
CA SER A 96 14.26 -12.62 -6.40
C SER A 96 12.74 -12.72 -6.61
N ALA A 97 12.31 -13.46 -7.64
CA ALA A 97 10.89 -13.72 -7.90
C ALA A 97 10.26 -14.57 -6.78
N VAL A 98 10.94 -15.62 -6.33
CA VAL A 98 10.47 -16.49 -5.23
C VAL A 98 10.33 -15.71 -3.91
N PHE A 99 11.27 -14.83 -3.58
CA PHE A 99 11.18 -13.97 -2.41
C PHE A 99 9.98 -13.01 -2.48
N GLY A 100 9.72 -12.44 -3.66
CA GLY A 100 8.54 -11.60 -3.90
C GLY A 100 7.22 -12.36 -3.65
N LEU A 101 7.15 -13.63 -4.04
CA LEU A 101 6.00 -14.49 -3.79
C LEU A 101 5.81 -14.81 -2.30
N LYS A 102 6.90 -15.02 -1.55
CA LYS A 102 6.82 -15.33 -0.11
C LYS A 102 6.29 -14.14 0.70
N LYS A 103 6.60 -12.90 0.28
CA LYS A 103 6.12 -11.67 0.92
C LYS A 103 4.59 -11.58 0.94
N LEU A 104 3.89 -12.18 -0.02
CA LEU A 104 2.42 -12.22 -0.06
C LEU A 104 1.78 -13.15 0.97
N ARG A 105 2.48 -14.20 1.38
CA ARG A 105 1.89 -15.23 2.26
C ARG A 105 1.84 -14.78 3.73
N ASN A 106 2.52 -13.69 4.07
CA ASN A 106 2.75 -13.27 5.47
C ASN A 106 2.09 -11.92 5.82
N THR A 107 1.11 -11.46 5.03
CA THR A 107 0.24 -10.33 5.36
C THR A 107 -1.21 -10.70 5.08
#